data_AF-A0A4Y3FZF2-F1
#
_entry.id   AF-A0A4Y3FZF2-F1
#
_cell.length_a   1.000
_cell.length_b   1.000
_cell.length_c   1.000
_cell.angle_alpha   90.00
_cell.angle_beta   90.00
_cell.angle_gamma   90.00
#
_symmetry.space_group_name_H-M   'P 1'
#
loop_
_entity.id
_entity.type
_entity.pdbx_description
1 polymer ?
#
loop_
_entity_poly.entity_id
_entity_poly.type
_entity_poly.pdbx_seq_one_letter_code
_entity_poly.pdbx_strand_id
1 'polypeptide(L)' 'MKESFEKLGEVIDSYSLDVSIHAPFSDLNIASLNTRIRSDSLEQIKSAMEVAVDFEADTFTFHSGRLSPYSLL' A
#
# COMPACT_ATOMS: atom_id res chain seq x y z
N MET A 1 11.73 9.22 -7.90
CA MET A 1 11.06 8.35 -6.91
C MET A 1 12.01 8.04 -5.76
N LYS A 2 13.17 7.40 -6.00
CA LYS A 2 14.17 7.11 -4.95
C LYS A 2 14.68 8.37 -4.21
N GLU A 3 15.04 9.41 -4.95
CA GLU A 3 15.45 10.72 -4.39
C GLU A 3 14.35 11.37 -3.52
N SER A 4 13.08 11.14 -3.86
CA SER A 4 11.94 11.67 -3.09
C SER A 4 11.77 10.96 -1.74
N PHE A 5 12.17 9.69 -1.66
CA PHE A 5 12.08 8.89 -0.44
C PHE A 5 13.21 9.22 0.54
N GLU A 6 14.44 9.39 0.02
CA GLU A 6 15.59 9.83 0.83
C GLU A 6 15.30 11.17 1.51
N LYS A 7 14.80 12.15 0.74
CA LYS A 7 14.41 13.46 1.28
C LYS A 7 13.26 13.38 2.29
N LEU A 8 12.32 12.44 2.12
CA LEU A 8 11.24 12.24 3.08
C LEU A 8 11.78 11.69 4.40
N GLY A 9 12.70 10.72 4.34
CA GLY A 9 13.39 10.17 5.52
C GLY A 9 14.13 11.24 6.31
N GLU A 10 14.90 12.10 5.63
CA GLU A 10 15.59 13.23 6.28
C GLU A 10 14.64 14.15 7.06
N VAL A 11 13.45 14.43 6.50
CA VAL A 11 12.43 15.25 7.17
C VAL A 11 11.82 14.52 8.36
N ILE A 12 11.50 13.24 8.23
CA ILE A 12 10.94 12.43 9.32
C ILE A 12 11.90 12.45 10.52
N ASP A 13 13.18 12.16 10.27
CA ASP A 13 14.21 12.10 11.33
C ASP A 13 14.48 13.46 11.97
N SER A 14 14.58 14.52 11.14
CA SER A 14 14.89 15.87 11.61
C SER A 14 13.85 16.46 12.56
N TYR A 15 12.60 15.97 12.48
CA TYR A 15 11.49 16.42 13.32
C TYR A 15 10.94 15.33 14.24
N SER A 16 11.54 14.13 14.25
CA SER A 16 11.11 12.97 15.05
C SER A 16 9.62 12.67 14.87
N LEU A 17 9.18 12.57 13.61
CA LEU A 17 7.77 12.34 13.28
C LEU A 17 7.43 10.84 13.31
N ASP A 18 6.27 10.50 13.88
CA ASP A 18 5.68 9.17 13.74
C ASP A 18 5.16 8.97 12.30
N VAL A 19 5.25 7.74 11.78
CA VAL A 19 4.94 7.45 10.38
C VAL A 19 3.71 6.54 10.27
N SER A 20 2.77 6.95 9.42
CA SER A 20 1.65 6.13 8.97
C SER A 20 1.67 6.01 7.45
N ILE A 21 1.58 4.79 6.93
CA ILE A 21 1.56 4.54 5.49
C ILE A 21 0.19 4.05 5.05
N HIS A 22 -0.30 4.65 3.96
CA HIS A 22 -1.51 4.24 3.29
C HIS A 22 -1.15 3.47 2.01
N ALA A 23 -1.55 2.22 1.92
CA ALA A 23 -1.33 1.37 0.75
C ALA A 23 -2.04 1.92 -0.50
N PRO A 24 -1.53 1.68 -1.72
CA PRO A 24 -2.28 1.98 -2.93
C PRO A 24 -3.60 1.22 -2.94
N PHE A 25 -4.65 1.84 -3.49
CA PHE A 25 -5.98 1.25 -3.55
C PHE A 25 -6.69 1.49 -4.89
N SER A 26 -6.29 2.54 -5.63
CA SER A 26 -6.80 2.78 -6.97
C SER A 26 -6.43 1.60 -7.86
N ASP A 27 -7.41 1.12 -8.63
CA ASP A 27 -7.26 0.02 -9.59
C ASP A 27 -6.90 -1.35 -8.98
N LEU A 28 -6.88 -1.46 -7.65
CA LEU A 28 -6.63 -2.69 -6.93
C LEU A 28 -7.92 -3.27 -6.33
N ASN A 29 -8.01 -4.59 -6.31
CA ASN A 29 -9.08 -5.29 -5.61
C ASN A 29 -8.60 -6.66 -5.10
N ILE A 30 -8.24 -6.72 -3.83
CA ILE A 30 -7.79 -7.95 -3.14
C ILE A 30 -8.89 -9.02 -3.00
N ALA A 31 -10.16 -8.67 -3.24
CA ALA A 31 -11.28 -9.62 -3.28
C ALA A 31 -11.78 -9.89 -4.72
N SER A 32 -11.04 -9.47 -5.74
CA SER A 32 -11.42 -9.69 -7.14
C SER A 32 -11.63 -11.19 -7.44
N LEU A 33 -12.69 -11.51 -8.20
CA LEU A 33 -12.91 -12.86 -8.75
C LEU A 33 -11.94 -13.16 -9.90
N ASN A 34 -11.51 -12.13 -10.63
CA ASN A 34 -10.40 -12.27 -11.57
C ASN A 34 -9.10 -12.49 -10.78
N THR A 35 -8.54 -13.69 -10.91
CA THR A 35 -7.38 -14.15 -10.15
C THR A 35 -6.11 -13.37 -10.45
N ARG A 36 -5.94 -12.85 -11.67
CA ARG A 36 -4.79 -12.01 -12.05
C ARG A 36 -4.86 -10.68 -11.32
N ILE A 37 -6.00 -9.99 -11.39
CA ILE A 37 -6.23 -8.74 -10.65
C ILE A 37 -6.01 -8.96 -9.14
N ARG A 38 -6.56 -10.04 -8.58
CA ARG A 38 -6.40 -10.35 -7.16
C ARG A 38 -4.94 -10.57 -6.78
N SER A 39 -4.22 -11.36 -7.56
CA SER A 39 -2.78 -11.64 -7.32
C SER A 39 -1.96 -10.37 -7.39
N ASP A 40 -2.12 -9.59 -8.47
CA ASP A 40 -1.35 -8.36 -8.67
C ASP A 40 -1.68 -7.31 -7.60
N SER A 41 -2.95 -7.25 -7.17
CA SER A 41 -3.37 -6.39 -6.05
C SER A 41 -2.66 -6.78 -4.75
N LEU A 42 -2.61 -8.07 -4.42
CA LEU A 42 -1.93 -8.54 -3.22
C LEU A 42 -0.44 -8.26 -3.25
N GLU A 43 0.22 -8.46 -4.39
CA GLU A 43 1.65 -8.17 -4.52
C GLU A 43 1.94 -6.67 -4.35
N GLN A 44 1.10 -5.78 -4.90
CA GLN A 44 1.27 -4.34 -4.69
C GLN A 44 1.08 -3.92 -3.22
N ILE A 45 0.12 -4.51 -2.52
CA ILE A 45 -0.05 -4.26 -1.07
C ILE A 45 1.17 -4.75 -0.29
N LYS A 46 1.74 -5.91 -0.63
CA LYS A 46 2.97 -6.41 0.00
C LYS A 46 4.16 -5.49 -0.27
N SER A 47 4.35 -5.04 -1.51
CA SER A 47 5.41 -4.07 -1.83
C SER A 47 5.26 -2.77 -1.07
N ALA A 48 4.04 -2.28 -0.86
CA ALA A 48 3.79 -1.11 -0.01
C ALA A 48 4.07 -1.38 1.47
N MET A 49 3.89 -2.62 1.93
CA MET A 49 4.21 -3.03 3.30
C MET A 49 5.73 -3.10 3.53
N GLU A 50 6.52 -3.53 2.54
CA GLU A 50 7.99 -3.44 2.61
C GLU A 50 8.45 -1.97 2.79
N VAL A 51 7.83 -1.03 2.08
CA VAL A 51 8.08 0.41 2.29
C VAL A 51 7.70 0.82 3.71
N ALA A 52 6.63 0.28 4.29
CA ALA A 52 6.28 0.58 5.67
C ALA A 52 7.31 0.07 6.67
N VAL A 53 7.96 -1.05 6.38
CA VAL A 53 9.10 -1.53 7.17
C VAL A 53 10.31 -0.61 7.02
N ASP A 54 10.63 -0.19 5.79
CA ASP A 54 11.77 0.70 5.52
C ASP A 54 11.68 2.05 6.25
N PHE A 55 10.46 2.55 6.48
CA PHE A 55 10.19 3.80 7.22
C PHE A 55 9.82 3.58 8.69
N GLU A 56 9.95 2.36 9.21
CA GLU A 56 9.59 2.00 10.59
C GLU A 56 8.18 2.48 10.99
N ALA A 57 7.22 2.40 10.05
CA ALA A 57 5.90 2.97 10.25
C ALA A 57 5.10 2.26 11.35
N ASP A 58 4.52 3.04 12.26
CA ASP A 58 3.70 2.54 13.37
C ASP A 58 2.39 1.92 12.89
N THR A 59 1.86 2.42 11.77
CA THR A 59 0.57 2.00 11.24
C THR A 59 0.57 1.88 9.73
N PHE A 60 -0.15 0.86 9.25
CA PHE A 60 -0.34 0.59 7.83
C PHE A 60 -1.84 0.46 7.52
N THR A 61 -2.36 1.40 6.73
CA THR A 61 -3.77 1.42 6.32
C THR A 61 -3.91 0.85 4.92
N PHE A 62 -4.86 -0.07 4.73
CA PHE A 62 -5.20 -0.61 3.42
C PHE A 62 -6.72 -0.73 3.27
N HIS A 63 -7.19 -0.81 2.02
CA HIS A 63 -8.60 -0.95 1.72
C HIS A 63 -8.98 -2.42 1.63
N SER A 64 -10.13 -2.78 2.19
CA SER A 64 -10.70 -4.10 1.96
C SER A 64 -11.06 -4.30 0.48
N GLY A 65 -11.09 -5.55 0.05
CA GLY A 65 -11.55 -5.90 -1.28
C GLY A 65 -13.07 -5.75 -1.43
N ARG A 66 -13.54 -5.65 -2.66
CA ARG A 66 -14.97 -5.53 -2.99
C ARG A 66 -15.40 -6.63 -3.95
N LEU A 67 -16.52 -7.26 -3.67
CA LEU A 67 -17.21 -8.13 -4.62
C LEU A 67 -18.22 -7.28 -5.40
N SER A 68 -17.95 -7.05 -6.68
CA SER A 68 -18.92 -6.36 -7.53
C SER A 68 -20.07 -7.32 -7.87
N PRO A 69 -21.34 -6.89 -7.84
CA PRO A 69 -22.46 -7.69 -8.33
C PRO A 69 -22.27 -8.18 -9.77
N TYR A 70 -21.49 -7.43 -10.56
CA TYR A 70 -21.15 -7.79 -11.95
C TYR A 70 -19.98 -8.77 -12.07
N SER A 71 -19.29 -9.11 -10.98
CA SER A 71 -18.15 -10.04 -11.05
C SER A 71 -18.55 -11.48 -11.39
N LEU A 72 -19.84 -11.81 -11.31
CA LEU A 72 -20.40 -13.12 -11.66
C LEU A 72 -21.09 -13.15 -13.04
N LEU A 73 -21.14 -12.01 -13.74
CA LEU A 73 -21.68 -11.87 -15.09
C LEU A 73 -20.54 -11.95 -16.11
#